data_AF-A0A9P5MNA9-F1
#
_entry.id   AF-A0A9P5MNA9-F1
#
_cell.length_a   1.000
_cell.length_b   1.000
_cell.length_c   1.000
_cell.angle_alpha   90.00
_cell.angle_beta   90.00
_cell.angle_gamma   90.00
#
_symmetry.space_group_name_H-M   'P 1'
#
loop_
_entity.id
_entity.type
_entity.pdbx_description
1 polymer ?
#
loop_
_entity_poly.entity_id
_entity_poly.type
_entity_poly.pdbx_seq_one_letter_code
_entity_poly.pdbx_strand_id
1 'polypeptide(L)'
;WTKQNNMAMGNIVLHTNASIQQEIVELTATETMWNRLLTKYSTPTVTRVFRDFKEALNICIKADGHPGNQIDQMVAAFQRCTASSIPVPKQLQAMILLAAMPPKWEMLIAI
;
A
#
# COMPACT_ATOMS: atom_id res chain seq x y z
N TRP A 1 18.33 -21.61 21.79
CA TRP A 1 16.92 -21.44 21.41
C TRP A 1 16.18 -20.44 22.31
N THR A 2 16.00 -20.69 23.61
CA THR A 2 15.23 -19.81 24.53
C THR A 2 15.78 -18.38 24.67
N LYS A 3 17.10 -18.22 24.74
CA LYS A 3 17.75 -16.89 24.84
C LYS A 3 17.48 -16.01 23.60
N GLN A 4 17.55 -16.59 22.41
CA GLN A 4 17.30 -15.87 21.15
C GLN A 4 15.82 -15.51 21.00
N ASN A 5 14.91 -16.40 21.42
CA ASN A 5 13.49 -16.12 21.48
C ASN A 5 13.22 -14.91 22.40
N ASN A 6 13.74 -14.92 23.63
CA ASN A 6 13.56 -13.81 24.58
C ASN A 6 14.15 -12.48 24.07
N MET A 7 15.31 -12.51 23.40
CA MET A 7 15.90 -11.33 22.77
C MET A 7 15.00 -10.77 21.66
N ALA A 8 14.42 -11.64 20.83
CA ALA A 8 13.53 -11.22 19.76
C ALA A 8 12.20 -10.66 20.30
N MET A 9 11.63 -11.24 21.36
CA MET A 9 10.44 -10.69 22.04
C MET A 9 10.72 -9.28 22.58
N GLY A 10 11.84 -9.11 23.29
CA GLY A 10 12.24 -7.81 23.81
C GLY A 10 12.40 -6.76 22.71
N ASN A 11 12.99 -7.14 21.57
CA ASN A 11 13.14 -6.25 20.43
C ASN A 11 11.77 -5.83 19.84
N ILE A 12 10.85 -6.77 19.65
CA ILE A 12 9.48 -6.46 19.17
C ILE A 12 8.78 -5.49 20.12
N VAL A 13 8.84 -5.74 21.43
CA VAL A 13 8.22 -4.90 22.47
C VAL A 13 8.78 -3.48 22.45
N LEU A 14 10.10 -3.31 22.34
CA LEU A 14 10.74 -1.99 22.29
C LEU A 14 10.27 -1.13 21.10
N HIS A 15 9.91 -1.76 19.98
CA HIS A 15 9.43 -1.07 18.78
C HIS A 15 7.90 -0.97 18.69
N THR A 16 7.15 -1.45 19.69
CA THR A 16 5.68 -1.35 19.72
C THR A 16 5.21 -0.34 20.76
N ASN A 17 4.08 0.33 20.48
CA ASN A 17 3.44 1.24 21.41
C ASN A 17 2.84 0.46 22.61
N ALA A 18 2.78 1.07 23.80
CA ALA A 18 2.24 0.50 25.03
C ALA A 18 0.86 -0.16 24.87
N SER A 19 -0.02 0.39 24.02
CA SER A 19 -1.34 -0.22 23.75
C SER A 19 -1.25 -1.57 23.01
N ILE A 20 -0.25 -1.73 22.13
CA ILE A 20 0.02 -2.99 21.41
C ILE A 20 0.78 -3.95 22.32
N GLN A 21 1.69 -3.43 23.16
CA GLN A 21 2.43 -4.22 24.15
C GLN A 21 1.48 -4.98 25.09
N GLN A 22 0.40 -4.34 25.57
CA GLN A 22 -0.60 -4.99 26.42
C GLN A 22 -1.29 -6.19 25.74
N GLU A 23 -1.46 -6.18 24.42
CA GLU A 23 -2.05 -7.30 23.69
C GLU A 23 -1.07 -8.46 23.42
N ILE A 24 0.24 -8.19 23.40
CA ILE A 24 1.26 -9.18 23.06
C ILE A 24 2.03 -9.71 24.27
N VAL A 25 1.89 -9.08 25.45
CA VAL A 25 2.61 -9.47 26.67
C VAL A 25 2.20 -10.85 27.21
N GLU A 26 0.99 -11.30 26.89
CA GLU A 26 0.48 -12.61 27.30
C GLU A 26 1.05 -13.76 26.45
N LEU A 27 1.77 -13.45 25.36
CA LEU A 27 2.33 -14.45 24.46
C LEU A 27 3.77 -14.82 24.86
N THR A 28 4.03 -16.12 24.95
CA THR A 28 5.30 -16.68 25.45
C THR A 28 6.30 -17.04 24.35
N ALA A 29 5.92 -16.94 23.07
CA ALA A 29 6.78 -17.24 21.93
C ALA A 29 6.84 -16.04 20.95
N THR A 30 8.04 -15.73 20.46
CA THR A 30 8.25 -14.64 19.49
C THR A 30 7.46 -14.88 18.21
N GLU A 31 7.38 -16.14 17.77
CA GLU A 31 6.66 -16.50 16.55
C GLU A 31 5.17 -16.20 16.67
N THR A 32 4.53 -16.53 17.81
CA THR A 32 3.12 -16.22 18.03
C THR A 32 2.89 -14.72 18.19
N MET A 33 3.79 -13.98 18.84
CA MET A 33 3.75 -12.51 18.89
C MET A 33 3.79 -11.92 17.47
N TRP A 34 4.76 -12.35 16.65
CA TRP A 34 4.91 -11.87 15.29
C TRP A 34 3.71 -12.23 14.42
N ASN A 35 3.23 -13.47 14.47
CA ASN A 35 2.06 -13.92 13.70
C ASN A 35 0.78 -13.18 14.12
N ARG A 36 0.63 -12.79 15.40
CA ARG A 36 -0.50 -12.00 15.88
C ARG A 36 -0.46 -10.58 15.34
N LEU A 37 0.71 -9.95 15.37
CA LEU A 37 0.94 -8.63 14.76
C LEU A 37 0.70 -8.68 13.25
N LEU A 38 1.22 -9.70 12.58
CA LEU A 38 1.01 -9.92 11.16
C LEU A 38 -0.48 -10.08 10.86
N THR A 39 -1.21 -10.95 11.55
CA THR A 39 -2.65 -11.15 11.30
C THR A 39 -3.45 -9.85 11.50
N LYS A 40 -3.16 -9.11 12.58
CA LYS A 40 -3.95 -7.93 12.95
C LYS A 40 -3.64 -6.71 12.09
N TYR A 41 -2.37 -6.52 11.70
CA TYR A 41 -1.91 -5.30 11.02
C TYR A 41 -1.47 -5.53 9.57
N SER A 42 -1.22 -6.77 9.15
CA SER A 42 -0.96 -7.11 7.74
C SER A 42 -2.23 -7.21 6.91
N THR A 43 -3.41 -7.19 7.53
CA THR A 43 -4.66 -7.07 6.78
C THR A 43 -4.72 -5.65 6.22
N PRO A 44 -4.63 -5.44 4.89
CA PRO A 44 -4.73 -4.11 4.32
C PRO A 44 -6.11 -3.55 4.65
N THR A 45 -6.15 -2.62 5.61
CA THR A 45 -7.38 -1.91 5.93
C THR A 45 -7.86 -1.23 4.65
N VAL A 46 -9.16 -1.24 4.37
CA VAL A 46 -9.78 -0.56 3.21
C VAL A 46 -9.27 0.88 3.09
N THR A 47 -9.00 1.55 4.20
CA THR A 47 -8.39 2.90 4.27
C THR A 47 -7.01 2.99 3.62
N ARG A 48 -6.17 1.96 3.75
CA ARG A 48 -4.83 1.91 3.12
C ARG A 48 -4.95 1.71 1.63
N VAL A 49 -5.83 0.80 1.20
CA VAL A 49 -6.11 0.58 -0.23
C VAL A 49 -6.73 1.82 -0.87
N PHE A 50 -7.64 2.48 -0.16
CA PHE A 50 -8.22 3.76 -0.61
C PHE A 50 -7.16 4.86 -0.69
N ARG A 51 -6.19 4.91 0.23
CA ARG A 51 -5.07 5.85 0.14
C ARG A 51 -4.25 5.61 -1.13
N ASP A 52 -3.86 4.37 -1.39
CA ASP A 52 -3.08 4.01 -2.59
C ASP A 52 -3.88 4.29 -3.88
N PHE A 53 -5.19 4.03 -3.87
CA PHE A 53 -6.08 4.35 -4.99
C PHE A 53 -6.22 5.87 -5.18
N LYS A 54 -6.39 6.63 -4.11
CA LYS A 54 -6.45 8.10 -4.14
C LYS A 54 -5.14 8.71 -4.62
N GLU A 55 -4.01 8.11 -4.26
CA GLU A 55 -2.69 8.50 -4.76
C GLU A 55 -2.63 8.32 -6.29
N ALA A 56 -3.11 7.18 -6.81
CA ALA A 56 -3.20 6.95 -8.25
C ALA A 56 -4.09 7.98 -8.97
N LEU A 57 -5.23 8.36 -8.38
CA LEU A 57 -6.15 9.36 -8.93
C LEU A 57 -5.58 10.79 -8.92
N ASN A 58 -4.70 11.11 -7.99
CA ASN A 58 -4.11 12.44 -7.86
C ASN A 58 -2.90 12.65 -8.78
N ILE A 59 -2.41 11.60 -9.44
CA ILE A 59 -1.31 11.73 -10.39
C ILE A 59 -1.86 12.37 -11.67
N CYS A 60 -1.54 13.65 -11.88
CA CYS A 60 -1.83 14.34 -13.14
C CYS A 60 -0.58 14.35 -14.02
N ILE A 61 -0.75 13.98 -15.30
CA ILE A 61 0.32 14.06 -16.29
C ILE A 61 0.54 15.53 -16.66
N LYS A 62 1.77 16.03 -16.48
CA LYS A 62 2.12 17.40 -16.86
C LYS A 62 2.27 17.47 -18.38
N ALA A 63 1.63 18.44 -19.02
CA ALA A 63 1.64 18.59 -20.49
C ALA A 63 3.03 18.92 -21.07
N ASP A 64 3.87 19.58 -20.28
CA ASP A 64 5.15 20.13 -20.76
C ASP A 64 6.36 19.25 -20.35
N GLY A 65 6.13 17.98 -19.97
CA GLY A 65 7.19 17.05 -19.54
C GLY A 65 6.96 15.62 -20.04
N HIS A 66 8.01 14.78 -19.98
CA HIS A 66 7.92 13.38 -20.39
C HIS A 66 6.95 12.60 -19.47
N PRO A 67 5.88 11.99 -20.01
CA PRO A 67 4.81 11.39 -19.20
C PRO A 67 5.21 10.07 -18.51
N GLY A 68 6.27 9.42 -19.00
CA GLY A 68 6.67 8.09 -18.53
C GLY A 68 6.84 7.97 -17.01
N ASN A 69 7.42 8.97 -16.36
CA ASN A 69 7.61 8.92 -14.90
C ASN A 69 6.27 8.96 -14.15
N GLN A 70 5.31 9.79 -14.59
CA GLN A 70 3.97 9.81 -13.97
C GLN A 70 3.22 8.50 -14.22
N ILE A 71 3.36 7.93 -15.42
CA ILE A 71 2.74 6.65 -15.78
C ILE A 71 3.31 5.52 -14.90
N ASP A 72 4.63 5.45 -14.74
CA ASP A 72 5.29 4.45 -13.88
C ASP A 72 4.83 4.56 -12.41
N GLN A 73 4.67 5.78 -11.90
CA GLN A 73 4.13 6.02 -10.56
C GLN A 73 2.67 5.53 -10.43
N MET A 74 1.86 5.75 -11.46
CA MET A 74 0.47 5.28 -11.51
C MET A 74 0.39 3.75 -11.55
N VAL A 75 1.23 3.12 -12.38
CA VAL A 75 1.35 1.66 -12.47
C VAL A 75 1.79 1.08 -11.12
N ALA A 76 2.77 1.70 -10.46
CA ALA A 76 3.21 1.29 -9.13
C ALA A 76 2.08 1.41 -8.08
N ALA A 77 1.25 2.45 -8.13
CA ALA A 77 0.08 2.59 -7.26
C ALA A 77 -0.99 1.52 -7.53
N PHE A 78 -1.23 1.16 -8.79
CA PHE A 78 -2.14 0.07 -9.14
C PHE A 78 -1.63 -1.31 -8.72
N GLN A 79 -0.32 -1.54 -8.80
CA GLN A 79 0.31 -2.76 -8.28
C GLN A 79 0.14 -2.87 -6.76
N ARG A 80 0.30 -1.76 -6.01
CA ARG A 80 0.04 -1.70 -4.56
C ARG A 80 -1.42 -2.02 -4.21
N CYS A 81 -2.37 -1.53 -5.00
CA CYS A 81 -3.80 -1.85 -4.82
C CYS A 81 -4.09 -3.34 -5.08
N THR A 82 -3.50 -3.91 -6.13
CA THR A 82 -3.66 -5.32 -6.50
C THR A 82 -3.07 -6.24 -5.43
N ALA A 83 -1.91 -5.89 -4.86
CA ALA A 83 -1.31 -6.60 -3.74
C ALA A 83 -2.18 -6.58 -2.48
N SER A 84 -3.07 -5.58 -2.35
CA SER A 84 -3.99 -5.42 -1.22
C SER A 84 -5.37 -6.06 -1.44
N SER A 85 -5.48 -7.00 -2.38
CA SER A 85 -6.71 -7.77 -2.71
C SER A 85 -7.85 -6.97 -3.37
N ILE A 86 -7.58 -5.76 -3.89
CA ILE A 86 -8.52 -5.04 -4.76
C ILE A 86 -7.87 -4.88 -6.14
N PRO A 87 -8.06 -5.85 -7.05
CA PRO A 87 -7.53 -5.73 -8.40
C PRO A 87 -8.24 -4.59 -9.14
N VAL A 88 -7.47 -3.65 -9.68
CA VAL A 88 -8.00 -2.60 -10.58
C VAL A 88 -8.01 -3.19 -11.99
N PRO A 89 -9.19 -3.40 -12.63
CA PRO A 89 -9.25 -3.95 -13.99
C PRO A 89 -8.50 -3.08 -14.99
N LYS A 90 -7.88 -3.69 -16.03
CA LYS A 90 -7.13 -2.95 -17.06
C LYS A 90 -7.96 -1.84 -17.73
N GLN A 91 -9.25 -2.09 -17.94
CA GLN A 91 -10.18 -1.08 -18.48
C GLN A 91 -10.30 0.14 -17.56
N LEU A 92 -10.43 -0.08 -16.24
CA LEU A 92 -10.48 1.00 -15.27
C LEU A 92 -9.14 1.73 -15.15
N GLN A 93 -8.01 1.02 -15.23
CA GLN A 93 -6.69 1.65 -15.29
C GLN A 93 -6.56 2.58 -16.51
N ALA A 94 -7.05 2.15 -17.67
CA ALA A 94 -7.08 2.96 -18.88
C ALA A 94 -7.98 4.19 -18.73
N MET A 95 -9.17 4.05 -18.12
CA MET A 95 -10.06 5.19 -17.86
C MET A 95 -9.42 6.22 -16.92
N ILE A 96 -8.74 5.76 -15.86
CA ILE A 96 -8.04 6.65 -14.93
C ILE A 96 -6.86 7.33 -15.64
N LEU A 97 -6.13 6.60 -16.48
CA LEU A 97 -5.02 7.17 -17.26
C LEU A 97 -5.53 8.26 -18.20
N LEU A 98 -6.64 8.03 -18.89
CA LEU A 98 -7.29 8.99 -19.76
C LEU A 98 -7.74 10.23 -18.98
N ALA A 99 -8.34 10.05 -17.80
CA ALA A 99 -8.76 11.16 -16.93
C ALA A 99 -7.57 11.96 -16.35
N ALA A 100 -6.40 11.33 -16.22
CA ALA A 100 -5.17 11.97 -15.75
C ALA A 100 -4.41 12.73 -16.86
N MET A 101 -4.84 12.62 -18.12
CA MET A 101 -4.20 13.31 -19.24
C MET A 101 -4.52 14.81 -19.22
N PRO A 102 -3.57 15.66 -19.64
CA PRO A 102 -3.83 17.08 -19.76
C PRO A 102 -4.79 17.37 -20.94
N PRO A 103 -5.62 18.43 -20.85
CA PRO A 103 -6.60 18.78 -21.89
C PRO A 103 -5.98 19.00 -23.29
N LYS A 104 -4.70 19.39 -23.34
CA LYS A 104 -3.95 19.54 -24.61
C LYS A 104 -3.87 18.23 -25.41
N TRP A 105 -3.96 17.06 -24.76
CA TRP A 105 -3.85 15.75 -25.39
C TRP A 105 -5.21 15.11 -25.67
N GLU A 106 -6.31 15.71 -25.19
CA GLU A 106 -7.67 15.25 -25.50
C GLU A 106 -7.95 15.31 -27.01
N MET A 107 -7.31 16.23 -27.74
CA MET A 107 -7.41 16.35 -29.19
C MET A 107 -6.87 15.11 -29.95
N LEU A 108 -6.07 14.26 -29.29
CA LEU A 108 -5.58 13.00 -29.85
C LEU A 108 -6.55 11.83 -29.64
N ILE A 109 -7.56 12.00 -28.79
CA ILE A 109 -8.58 11.01 -28.51
C ILE A 109 -9.70 11.22 -29.54
N ALA A 110 -9.75 10.38 -30.57
CA ALA A 110 -10.92 10.32 -31.44
C ALA A 110 -12.06 9.65 -30.65
N ILE A 111 -12.98 10.45 -30.10
CA ILE A 111 -14.22 9.98 -29.49
C ILE A 111 -15.23 9.66 -30.60
#